data_AF-A0A8B8AUJ1-F1
#
_entry.id   AF-A0A8B8AUJ1-F1
#
_cell.length_a   1.000
_cell.length_b   1.000
_cell.length_c   1.000
_cell.angle_alpha   90.00
_cell.angle_beta   90.00
_cell.angle_gamma   90.00
#
_symmetry.space_group_name_H-M   'P 1'
#
loop_
_entity.id
_entity.type
_entity.pdbx_description
1 polymer ?
#
loop_
_entity_poly.entity_id
_entity_poly.type
_entity_poly.pdbx_seq_one_letter_code
_entity_poly.pdbx_strand_id
1 'polypeptide(L)'
;MSDHEDVELNLLYETPAHRAPIQTTTPKPSENLSHGKPSNSVNDLADAVSLFKTVIDSQFASLSEKLLSEQKASAKSLTKKIKDSKASRIQGEGNRIQFSFNEEIIDDLDNLCTVLSDSSATTIINEIKEKLLKRNKLIRIADGSPAGWRTVREYEQNDYAEDSDDDKKIRSAESRAMRQKFRGRGRGTPYSRPVSAAAGSQAQLPTSGFGGSSYNQPFRSFGGSRRTPQPSDVCHRCFKTGHWKSRCPLNYSQPSSGFSATNATGGQ
;
A
#
# COMPACT_ATOMS: atom_id res chain seq x y z
N MET A 1 -10.98 59.50 -4.88
CA MET A 1 -11.90 59.54 -3.74
C MET A 1 -11.59 58.28 -2.95
N SER A 2 -10.53 58.29 -2.13
CA SER A 2 -10.55 58.81 -0.74
C SER A 2 -11.34 57.81 0.12
N ASP A 3 -10.82 57.10 1.12
CA ASP A 3 -9.81 57.40 2.16
C ASP A 3 -9.36 56.05 2.81
N HIS A 4 -8.09 55.86 3.20
CA HIS A 4 -7.54 55.83 4.59
C HIS A 4 -8.36 54.92 5.56
N GLU A 5 -7.84 53.93 6.30
CA GLU A 5 -6.61 53.92 7.12
C GLU A 5 -6.05 52.52 7.39
N ASP A 6 -4.71 52.49 7.48
CA ASP A 6 -3.89 51.44 8.07
C ASP A 6 -3.93 51.50 9.61
N VAL A 7 -4.04 50.35 10.27
CA VAL A 7 -3.77 50.23 11.72
C VAL A 7 -2.69 49.16 11.92
N GLU A 8 -1.45 49.61 11.86
CA GLU A 8 -0.29 48.92 12.43
C GLU A 8 -0.38 48.95 13.95
N LEU A 9 -0.52 47.77 14.58
CA LEU A 9 -0.48 47.61 16.02
C LEU A 9 0.97 47.43 16.49
N ASN A 10 1.47 48.56 17.00
CA ASN A 10 2.65 48.80 17.78
C ASN A 10 2.86 47.74 18.90
N LEU A 11 3.92 46.92 18.81
CA LEU A 11 4.47 46.22 19.97
C LEU A 11 5.92 46.66 20.18
N LEU A 12 6.08 47.40 21.27
CA LEU A 12 7.28 48.01 21.82
C LEU A 12 8.46 47.03 21.89
N TYR A 13 9.51 47.37 21.13
CA TYR A 13 10.88 47.02 21.47
C TYR A 13 11.39 47.99 22.53
N GLU A 14 11.67 47.51 23.74
CA GLU A 14 12.50 48.24 24.71
C GLU A 14 13.86 47.54 24.84
N THR A 15 14.87 48.20 24.27
CA THR A 15 16.29 47.95 24.51
C THR A 15 16.74 48.71 25.77
N PRO A 16 17.48 48.10 26.72
CA PRO A 16 18.09 48.85 27.81
C PRO A 16 19.53 49.24 27.45
N ALA A 17 19.73 50.52 27.16
CA ALA A 17 21.04 51.17 27.26
C ALA A 17 20.86 52.52 27.93
N HIS A 18 21.28 52.66 29.18
CA HIS A 18 21.91 53.89 29.71
C HIS A 18 22.38 53.65 31.15
N ARG A 19 23.70 53.45 31.29
CA ARG A 19 24.43 53.61 32.54
C ARG A 19 24.97 55.04 32.56
N ALA A 20 24.46 55.88 33.46
CA ALA A 20 25.06 57.17 33.79
C ALA A 20 25.73 57.11 35.18
N PRO A 21 26.75 57.94 35.45
CA PRO A 21 27.70 57.74 36.54
C PRO A 21 27.26 58.46 37.81
N ILE A 22 27.27 57.75 38.94
CA ILE A 22 27.07 58.34 40.25
C ILE A 22 28.43 58.82 40.77
N GLN A 23 28.53 60.13 40.99
CA GLN A 23 29.59 60.78 41.75
C GLN A 23 29.37 60.49 43.24
N THR A 24 30.38 59.96 43.93
CA THR A 24 30.41 59.88 45.39
C THR A 24 31.58 60.72 45.89
N THR A 25 31.23 61.81 46.58
CA THR A 25 32.13 62.63 47.37
C THR A 25 32.64 61.84 48.58
N THR A 26 33.94 61.96 48.82
CA THR A 26 34.69 61.45 49.98
C THR A 26 34.15 61.90 51.34
N PRO A 27 34.42 61.12 52.39
CA PRO A 27 34.98 61.71 53.61
C PRO A 27 36.32 61.05 54.03
N LYS A 28 37.22 61.89 54.57
CA LYS A 28 38.53 61.56 55.17
C LYS A 28 38.35 61.20 56.68
N PRO A 29 39.39 60.78 57.43
CA PRO A 29 39.44 59.47 58.07
C PRO A 29 39.41 59.54 59.60
N SER A 30 38.91 58.50 60.25
CA SER A 30 39.15 58.27 61.67
C SER A 30 39.78 56.91 61.86
N GLU A 31 40.99 56.96 62.41
CA GLU A 31 41.81 55.84 62.81
C GLU A 31 41.04 54.89 63.72
N ASN A 32 41.13 53.59 63.46
CA ASN A 32 41.26 52.57 64.49
C ASN A 32 41.85 51.31 63.87
N LEU A 33 43.15 51.12 64.08
CA LEU A 33 43.81 49.83 63.97
C LEU A 33 43.23 48.91 65.04
N SER A 34 42.61 47.81 64.62
CA SER A 34 42.42 46.63 65.46
C SER A 34 42.68 45.39 64.60
N HIS A 35 43.79 44.72 64.90
CA HIS A 35 44.16 43.44 64.31
C HIS A 35 43.20 42.35 64.81
N GLY A 36 42.49 41.71 63.88
CA GLY A 36 41.68 40.51 64.12
C GLY A 36 41.67 39.58 62.90
N LYS A 37 42.51 38.54 62.95
CA LYS A 37 42.56 37.26 62.17
C LYS A 37 41.78 37.13 60.84
N PRO A 38 42.45 36.70 59.74
CA PRO A 38 41.79 36.23 58.53
C PRO A 38 41.44 34.73 58.68
N SER A 39 40.23 34.40 59.12
CA SER A 39 39.79 32.98 59.15
C SER A 39 38.39 32.69 58.62
N ASN A 40 37.62 33.70 58.16
CA ASN A 40 36.25 33.50 57.65
C ASN A 40 36.07 33.73 56.14
N SER A 41 36.99 34.43 55.45
CA SER A 41 36.77 34.79 54.02
C SER A 41 36.84 33.60 53.06
N VAL A 42 37.54 32.53 53.44
CA VAL A 42 37.68 31.32 52.62
C VAL A 42 36.39 30.49 52.64
N ASN A 43 35.66 30.55 53.74
CA ASN A 43 34.36 29.87 53.90
C ASN A 43 33.27 30.61 53.14
N ASP A 44 33.24 31.95 53.22
CA ASP A 44 32.30 32.78 52.44
C ASP A 44 32.49 32.61 50.91
N LEU A 45 33.74 32.48 50.46
CA LEU A 45 34.05 32.20 49.06
C LEU A 45 33.60 30.79 48.65
N ALA A 46 33.78 29.79 49.52
CA ALA A 46 33.32 28.42 49.27
C ALA A 46 31.79 28.34 49.20
N ASP A 47 31.08 29.07 50.05
CA ASP A 47 29.61 29.17 50.05
C ASP A 47 29.10 29.87 48.80
N ALA A 48 29.77 30.95 48.36
CA ALA A 48 29.44 31.64 47.11
C ALA A 48 29.66 30.76 45.87
N VAL A 49 30.75 29.98 45.84
CA VAL A 49 31.03 29.01 44.76
C VAL A 49 30.03 27.85 44.79
N SER A 50 29.64 27.38 45.97
CA SER A 50 28.60 26.35 46.13
C SER A 50 27.25 26.84 45.62
N LEU A 51 26.84 28.06 45.99
CA LEU A 51 25.62 28.69 45.47
C LEU A 51 25.68 28.81 43.95
N PHE A 52 26.80 29.27 43.39
CA PHE A 52 26.97 29.38 41.95
C PHE A 52 26.87 28.01 41.25
N LYS A 53 27.46 26.96 41.83
CA LYS A 53 27.33 25.58 41.33
C LYS A 53 25.87 25.14 41.32
N THR A 54 25.11 25.39 42.40
CA THR A 54 23.68 25.03 42.45
C THR A 54 22.83 25.78 41.42
N VAL A 55 23.16 27.05 41.16
CA VAL A 55 22.49 27.85 40.12
C VAL A 55 22.82 27.28 38.74
N ILE A 56 24.08 26.94 38.46
CA ILE A 56 24.46 26.30 37.19
C ILE A 56 23.76 24.95 37.03
N ASP A 57 23.80 24.09 38.05
CA ASP A 57 23.22 22.76 37.99
C ASP A 57 21.70 22.83 37.76
N SER A 58 21.01 23.76 38.42
CA SER A 58 19.56 23.97 38.23
C SER A 58 19.22 24.56 36.86
N GLN A 59 20.01 25.51 36.36
CA GLN A 59 19.83 26.06 35.02
C GLN A 59 20.11 25.00 33.95
N PHE A 60 21.15 24.20 34.11
CA PHE A 60 21.47 23.10 33.20
C PHE A 60 20.36 22.04 33.19
N ALA A 61 19.85 21.65 34.37
CA ALA A 61 18.73 20.72 34.46
C ALA A 61 17.48 21.28 33.75
N SER A 62 17.14 22.56 33.97
CA SER A 62 16.00 23.20 33.32
C SER A 62 16.17 23.29 31.80
N LEU A 63 17.36 23.64 31.31
CA LEU A 63 17.65 23.69 29.88
C LEU A 63 17.60 22.30 29.24
N SER A 64 18.15 21.29 29.93
CA SER A 64 18.11 19.89 29.47
C SER A 64 16.66 19.39 29.35
N GLU A 65 15.82 19.65 30.35
CA GLU A 65 14.40 19.30 30.32
C GLU A 65 13.63 20.03 29.20
N LYS A 66 13.91 21.32 29.00
CA LYS A 66 13.34 22.11 27.89
C LYS A 66 13.75 21.56 26.53
N LEU A 67 15.03 21.25 26.34
CA LEU A 67 15.52 20.65 25.08
C LEU A 67 14.89 19.29 24.82
N LEU A 68 14.78 18.42 25.83
CA LEU A 68 14.16 17.11 25.69
C LEU A 68 12.66 17.21 25.37
N SER A 69 11.94 18.14 26.01
CA SER A 69 10.51 18.34 25.75
C SER A 69 10.27 18.93 24.35
N GLU A 70 11.08 19.89 23.91
CA GLU A 70 11.00 20.49 22.57
C GLU A 70 11.34 19.47 21.47
N GLN A 71 12.39 18.67 21.66
CA GLN A 71 12.73 17.58 20.74
C GLN A 71 11.60 16.54 20.63
N LYS A 72 11.02 16.13 21.77
CA LYS A 72 9.86 15.21 21.79
C LYS A 72 8.66 15.80 21.08
N ALA A 73 8.35 17.09 21.28
CA ALA A 73 7.23 17.76 20.61
C ALA A 73 7.45 17.87 19.09
N SER A 74 8.67 18.24 18.67
CA SER A 74 9.06 18.31 17.26
C SER A 74 8.97 16.95 16.57
N ALA A 75 9.53 15.90 17.20
CA ALA A 75 9.45 14.53 16.69
C ALA A 75 8.00 14.06 16.55
N LYS A 76 7.14 14.30 17.55
CA LYS A 76 5.69 13.99 17.50
C LYS A 76 4.97 14.74 16.37
N SER A 77 5.33 15.99 16.11
CA SER A 77 4.75 16.77 15.02
C SER A 77 5.13 16.20 13.65
N LEU A 78 6.39 15.82 13.45
CA LEU A 78 6.88 15.21 12.22
C LEU A 78 6.23 13.84 11.97
N THR A 79 6.13 12.99 13.00
CA THR A 79 5.48 11.68 12.87
C THR A 79 4.00 11.82 12.54
N LYS A 80 3.29 12.77 13.17
CA LYS A 80 1.89 13.08 12.84
C LYS A 80 1.73 13.49 11.38
N LYS A 81 2.56 14.43 10.88
CA LYS A 81 2.54 14.85 9.47
C LYS A 81 2.78 13.69 8.51
N ILE A 82 3.71 12.80 8.83
CA ILE A 82 3.99 11.60 8.03
C ILE A 82 2.75 10.69 7.99
N LYS A 83 2.08 10.46 9.11
CA LYS A 83 0.88 9.61 9.19
C LYS A 83 -0.31 10.23 8.46
N ASP A 84 -0.55 11.52 8.64
CA ASP A 84 -1.59 12.25 7.91
C ASP A 84 -1.37 12.14 6.39
N SER A 85 -0.12 12.24 5.94
CA SER A 85 0.23 12.05 4.52
C SER A 85 0.03 10.62 4.01
N LYS A 86 0.11 9.60 4.89
CA LYS A 86 -0.18 8.21 4.54
C LYS A 86 -1.69 7.99 4.44
N ALA A 87 -2.45 8.52 5.39
CA ALA A 87 -3.91 8.45 5.40
C ALA A 87 -4.51 9.19 4.19
N SER A 88 -3.97 10.36 3.81
CA SER A 88 -4.44 11.12 2.65
C SER A 88 -4.23 10.41 1.31
N ARG A 89 -3.33 9.43 1.22
CA ARG A 89 -3.13 8.59 0.02
C ARG A 89 -4.24 7.55 -0.16
N ILE A 90 -5.06 7.32 0.87
CA ILE A 90 -6.19 6.39 0.83
C ILE A 90 -7.39 7.14 0.22
N GLN A 91 -7.80 6.69 -0.96
CA GLN A 91 -8.86 7.28 -1.77
C GLN A 91 -10.24 7.02 -1.18
N GLY A 92 -10.51 5.82 -0.70
CA GLY A 92 -11.79 5.45 -0.12
C GLY A 92 -12.00 6.07 1.25
N GLU A 93 -13.06 6.88 1.41
CA GLU A 93 -13.39 7.56 2.68
C GLU A 93 -13.42 6.60 3.87
N GLY A 94 -14.20 5.51 3.75
CA GLY A 94 -14.33 4.53 4.82
C GLY A 94 -13.01 3.82 5.14
N ASN A 95 -12.19 3.54 4.12
CA ASN A 95 -10.87 2.95 4.30
C ASN A 95 -9.92 3.92 5.02
N ARG A 96 -9.99 5.21 4.69
CA ARG A 96 -9.18 6.26 5.31
C ARG A 96 -9.51 6.42 6.79
N ILE A 97 -10.80 6.50 7.12
CA ILE A 97 -11.27 6.59 8.52
C ILE A 97 -10.75 5.40 9.33
N GLN A 98 -10.89 4.18 8.79
CA GLN A 98 -10.41 2.96 9.47
C GLN A 98 -8.90 2.95 9.64
N PHE A 99 -8.14 3.40 8.64
CA PHE A 99 -6.68 3.47 8.72
C PHE A 99 -6.21 4.46 9.78
N SER A 100 -6.78 5.68 9.79
CA SER A 100 -6.45 6.70 10.78
C SER A 100 -6.74 6.22 12.20
N PHE A 101 -7.92 5.63 12.42
CA PHE A 101 -8.29 5.05 13.71
C PHE A 101 -7.31 3.96 14.17
N ASN A 102 -6.89 3.07 13.27
CA ASN A 102 -5.91 2.04 13.62
C ASN A 102 -4.53 2.64 13.96
N GLU A 103 -4.08 3.69 13.26
CA GLU A 103 -2.83 4.39 13.60
C GLU A 103 -2.90 5.09 14.95
N GLU A 104 -4.05 5.69 15.30
CA GLU A 104 -4.29 6.28 16.62
C GLU A 104 -4.18 5.22 17.73
N ILE A 105 -4.79 4.04 17.54
CA ILE A 105 -4.66 2.95 18.52
C ILE A 105 -3.20 2.48 18.64
N ILE A 106 -2.46 2.38 17.53
CA ILE A 106 -1.04 2.01 17.58
C ILE A 106 -0.26 3.03 18.44
N ASP A 107 -0.58 4.32 18.35
CA ASP A 107 0.06 5.37 19.15
C ASP A 107 -0.28 5.28 20.63
N ASP A 108 -1.54 5.01 20.96
CA ASP A 108 -1.96 4.76 22.34
C ASP A 108 -1.25 3.53 22.91
N LEU A 109 -1.06 2.48 22.11
CA LEU A 109 -0.30 1.29 22.51
C LEU A 109 1.20 1.53 22.63
N ASP A 110 1.80 2.41 21.81
CA ASP A 110 3.19 2.85 21.98
C ASP A 110 3.36 3.65 23.28
N ASN A 111 2.45 4.58 23.56
CA ASN A 111 2.45 5.33 24.82
C ASN A 111 2.29 4.37 26.01
N LEU A 112 1.38 3.39 25.92
CA LEU A 112 1.16 2.38 26.94
C LEU A 112 2.44 1.55 27.20
N CYS A 113 3.16 1.14 26.15
CA CYS A 113 4.46 0.46 26.27
C CYS A 113 5.53 1.30 26.99
N THR A 114 5.49 2.64 26.91
CA THR A 114 6.46 3.47 27.63
C THR A 114 6.20 3.55 29.14
N VAL A 115 4.94 3.33 29.56
CA VAL A 115 4.53 3.39 30.97
C VAL A 115 4.60 2.02 31.63
N LEU A 116 4.29 0.96 30.89
CA LEU A 116 4.34 -0.42 31.40
C LEU A 116 5.75 -1.00 31.37
N SER A 117 6.15 -1.58 32.49
CA SER A 117 7.41 -2.33 32.61
C SER A 117 7.21 -3.86 32.58
N ASP A 118 5.97 -4.35 32.54
CA ASP A 118 5.67 -5.78 32.53
C ASP A 118 5.86 -6.41 31.13
N SER A 119 6.81 -7.34 31.03
CA SER A 119 7.13 -8.08 29.81
C SER A 119 5.95 -8.84 29.21
N SER A 120 5.06 -9.40 30.05
CA SER A 120 3.89 -10.15 29.57
C SER A 120 2.89 -9.21 28.89
N ALA A 121 2.57 -8.09 29.54
CA ALA A 121 1.71 -7.05 28.98
C ALA A 121 2.28 -6.47 27.67
N THR A 122 3.59 -6.22 27.59
CA THR A 122 4.21 -5.72 26.36
C THR A 122 4.09 -6.71 25.19
N THR A 123 4.11 -8.02 25.46
CA THR A 123 3.94 -9.05 24.43
C THR A 123 2.53 -8.98 23.83
N ILE A 124 1.50 -8.91 24.68
CA ILE A 124 0.10 -8.78 24.24
C ILE A 124 -0.10 -7.48 23.45
N ILE A 125 0.50 -6.37 23.90
CA ILE A 125 0.44 -5.10 23.18
C ILE A 125 1.05 -5.23 21.78
N ASN A 126 2.20 -5.89 21.66
CA ASN A 126 2.84 -6.11 20.37
C ASN A 126 2.00 -6.99 19.44
N GLU A 127 1.35 -8.04 19.95
CA GLU A 127 0.41 -8.84 19.15
C GLU A 127 -0.79 -8.01 18.63
N ILE A 128 -1.30 -7.08 19.44
CA ILE A 128 -2.38 -6.18 19.02
C ILE A 128 -1.85 -5.22 17.93
N LYS A 129 -0.64 -4.68 18.09
CA LYS A 129 0.00 -3.83 17.07
C LYS A 129 0.17 -4.58 15.76
N GLU A 130 0.65 -5.81 15.78
CA GLU A 130 0.81 -6.63 14.57
C GLU A 130 -0.53 -6.85 13.85
N LYS A 131 -1.61 -7.12 14.59
CA LYS A 131 -2.96 -7.25 14.02
C LYS A 131 -3.42 -5.94 13.37
N LEU A 132 -3.17 -4.80 13.99
CA LEU A 132 -3.50 -3.47 13.44
C LEU A 132 -2.65 -3.14 12.20
N LEU A 133 -1.35 -3.43 12.23
CA LEU A 133 -0.46 -3.26 11.07
C LEU A 133 -0.88 -4.14 9.89
N LYS A 134 -1.25 -5.41 10.17
CA LYS A 134 -1.83 -6.30 9.16
C LYS A 134 -3.12 -5.70 8.59
N ARG A 135 -4.03 -5.20 9.43
CA ARG A 135 -5.28 -4.55 8.99
C ARG A 135 -4.98 -3.34 8.09
N ASN A 136 -4.05 -2.48 8.48
CA ASN A 136 -3.64 -1.30 7.71
C ASN A 136 -3.04 -1.70 6.34
N LYS A 137 -2.26 -2.77 6.29
CA LYS A 137 -1.79 -3.35 5.01
C LYS A 137 -2.95 -3.81 4.12
N LEU A 138 -3.93 -4.52 4.68
CA LEU A 138 -5.11 -4.97 3.92
C LEU A 138 -5.96 -3.79 3.41
N ILE A 139 -6.10 -2.73 4.20
CA ILE A 139 -6.77 -1.50 3.77
C ILE A 139 -6.07 -0.91 2.55
N ARG A 140 -4.73 -0.82 2.57
CA ARG A 140 -3.95 -0.33 1.43
C ARG A 140 -4.13 -1.19 0.18
N ILE A 141 -4.17 -2.51 0.33
CA ILE A 141 -4.43 -3.44 -0.78
C ILE A 141 -5.85 -3.22 -1.33
N ALA A 142 -6.86 -3.13 -0.47
CA ALA A 142 -8.24 -2.90 -0.88
C ALA A 142 -8.39 -1.56 -1.62
N ASP A 143 -7.74 -0.51 -1.12
CA ASP A 143 -7.86 0.83 -1.67
C ASP A 143 -7.13 1.01 -3.01
N GLY A 144 -5.95 0.39 -3.15
CA GLY A 144 -5.16 0.44 -4.39
C GLY A 144 -5.66 -0.46 -5.51
N SER A 145 -6.51 -1.44 -5.21
CA SER A 145 -6.98 -2.43 -6.20
C SER A 145 -8.37 -2.08 -6.77
N PRO A 146 -8.58 -2.17 -8.11
CA PRO A 146 -9.89 -2.00 -8.76
C PRO A 146 -10.96 -3.03 -8.36
N ALA A 147 -10.54 -4.17 -7.82
CA ALA A 147 -11.44 -5.19 -7.26
C ALA A 147 -11.70 -5.01 -5.75
N GLY A 148 -11.10 -3.99 -5.12
CA GLY A 148 -11.36 -3.63 -3.73
C GLY A 148 -11.05 -4.74 -2.73
N TRP A 149 -11.91 -4.87 -1.72
CA TRP A 149 -11.88 -5.94 -0.71
C TRP A 149 -11.97 -7.37 -1.28
N ARG A 150 -12.36 -7.57 -2.54
CA ARG A 150 -12.29 -8.90 -3.18
C ARG A 150 -10.84 -9.33 -3.39
N THR A 151 -9.93 -8.39 -3.68
CA THR A 151 -8.49 -8.65 -3.78
C THR A 151 -7.91 -9.05 -2.42
N VAL A 152 -8.34 -8.39 -1.34
CA VAL A 152 -7.94 -8.76 0.03
C VAL A 152 -8.32 -10.21 0.34
N ARG A 153 -9.55 -10.62 0.01
CA ARG A 153 -9.99 -12.01 0.21
C ARG A 153 -9.09 -13.02 -0.51
N GLU A 154 -8.76 -12.76 -1.77
CA GLU A 154 -7.87 -13.62 -2.56
C GLU A 154 -6.42 -13.60 -2.05
N TYR A 155 -5.98 -12.47 -1.51
CA TYR A 155 -4.65 -12.28 -0.93
C TYR A 155 -4.51 -13.07 0.39
N GLU A 156 -5.54 -13.10 1.23
CA GLU A 156 -5.52 -13.87 2.49
C GLU A 156 -5.73 -15.37 2.27
N GLN A 157 -6.51 -15.78 1.27
CA GLN A 157 -6.79 -17.20 1.00
C GLN A 157 -5.62 -17.97 0.39
N ASN A 158 -4.70 -17.29 -0.29
CA ASN A 158 -3.59 -17.93 -1.01
C ASN A 158 -2.27 -17.65 -0.30
N ASP A 159 -1.72 -18.66 0.39
CA ASP A 159 -0.45 -18.56 1.13
C ASP A 159 0.78 -18.96 0.30
N TYR A 160 0.60 -19.22 -1.00
CA TYR A 160 1.58 -19.87 -1.88
C TYR A 160 2.82 -19.02 -2.28
N ALA A 161 3.18 -17.99 -1.50
CA ALA A 161 4.41 -17.24 -1.73
C ALA A 161 5.34 -17.41 -0.53
N GLU A 162 5.92 -18.62 -0.40
CA GLU A 162 7.05 -18.88 0.51
C GLU A 162 8.31 -18.08 0.09
N ASP A 163 8.31 -17.46 -1.10
CA ASP A 163 9.39 -16.64 -1.66
C ASP A 163 9.05 -15.13 -1.74
N SER A 164 8.82 -14.50 -0.58
CA SER A 164 9.07 -13.06 -0.27
C SER A 164 8.51 -11.94 -1.17
N ASP A 165 7.86 -12.18 -2.30
CA ASP A 165 7.46 -11.10 -3.22
C ASP A 165 5.99 -10.73 -3.02
N ASP A 166 5.75 -9.97 -1.95
CA ASP A 166 4.43 -9.45 -1.57
C ASP A 166 3.73 -8.72 -2.73
N ASP A 167 4.52 -8.04 -3.55
CA ASP A 167 4.10 -7.31 -4.73
C ASP A 167 3.56 -8.22 -5.84
N LYS A 168 4.16 -9.40 -6.03
CA LYS A 168 3.62 -10.45 -6.90
C LYS A 168 2.36 -11.06 -6.31
N LYS A 169 2.32 -11.31 -5.01
CA LYS A 169 1.14 -11.87 -4.31
C LYS A 169 -0.08 -10.96 -4.49
N ILE A 170 0.09 -9.65 -4.32
CA ILE A 170 -0.98 -8.66 -4.52
C ILE A 170 -1.47 -8.66 -5.97
N ARG A 171 -0.58 -8.56 -6.97
CA ARG A 171 -0.95 -8.56 -8.40
C ARG A 171 -1.68 -9.86 -8.81
N SER A 172 -1.24 -10.99 -8.28
CA SER A 172 -1.89 -12.29 -8.52
C SER A 172 -3.29 -12.33 -7.89
N ALA A 173 -3.43 -11.89 -6.64
CA ALA A 173 -4.73 -11.82 -5.96
C ALA A 173 -5.71 -10.90 -6.70
N GLU A 174 -5.24 -9.73 -7.15
CA GLU A 174 -6.03 -8.78 -7.92
C GLU A 174 -6.51 -9.37 -9.25
N SER A 175 -5.62 -10.06 -9.97
CA SER A 175 -5.96 -10.75 -11.21
C SER A 175 -7.05 -11.82 -11.01
N ARG A 176 -6.98 -12.60 -9.91
CA ARG A 176 -8.01 -13.58 -9.56
C ARG A 176 -9.34 -12.91 -9.20
N ALA A 177 -9.28 -11.87 -8.35
CA ALA A 177 -10.44 -11.10 -7.94
C ALA A 177 -11.16 -10.43 -9.12
N MET A 178 -10.40 -9.90 -10.08
CA MET A 178 -10.94 -9.32 -11.31
C MET A 178 -11.60 -10.38 -12.18
N ARG A 179 -10.97 -11.56 -12.39
CA ARG A 179 -11.61 -12.67 -13.12
C ARG A 179 -12.95 -13.05 -12.50
N GLN A 180 -13.06 -13.09 -11.17
CA GLN A 180 -14.34 -13.37 -10.50
C GLN A 180 -15.36 -12.23 -10.67
N LYS A 181 -14.93 -10.96 -10.57
CA LYS A 181 -15.78 -9.78 -10.76
C LYS A 181 -16.44 -9.76 -12.16
N PHE A 182 -15.72 -10.19 -13.20
CA PHE A 182 -16.23 -10.20 -14.58
C PHE A 182 -16.89 -11.52 -15.01
N ARG A 183 -16.65 -12.64 -14.32
CA ARG A 183 -17.32 -13.93 -14.60
C ARG A 183 -18.84 -13.90 -14.40
N GLY A 184 -19.36 -12.96 -13.60
CA GLY A 184 -20.80 -12.81 -13.35
C GLY A 184 -21.56 -11.89 -14.32
N ARG A 185 -20.89 -11.19 -15.25
CA ARG A 185 -21.54 -10.21 -16.15
C ARG A 185 -21.74 -10.70 -17.59
N GLY A 186 -21.44 -11.96 -17.89
CA GLY A 186 -21.32 -12.44 -19.28
C GLY A 186 -21.73 -13.89 -19.55
N ARG A 187 -22.65 -14.47 -18.77
CA ARG A 187 -23.44 -15.61 -19.24
C ARG A 187 -24.91 -15.25 -19.10
N GLY A 188 -25.42 -14.55 -20.11
CA GLY A 188 -26.81 -14.74 -20.48
C GLY A 188 -27.00 -16.25 -20.63
N THR A 189 -27.92 -16.80 -19.86
CA THR A 189 -28.45 -18.13 -20.12
C THR A 189 -28.81 -18.17 -21.61
N PRO A 190 -28.24 -19.07 -22.42
CA PRO A 190 -28.73 -19.22 -23.78
C PRO A 190 -30.16 -19.71 -23.64
N TYR A 191 -31.09 -18.80 -23.88
CA TYR A 191 -32.50 -18.99 -24.20
C TYR A 191 -32.94 -20.46 -24.06
N SER A 192 -33.67 -20.78 -23.00
CA SER A 192 -34.47 -22.00 -22.94
C SER A 192 -35.40 -21.99 -24.15
N ARG A 193 -35.00 -22.71 -25.21
CA ARG A 193 -35.87 -22.93 -26.37
C ARG A 193 -37.11 -23.67 -25.86
N PRO A 194 -38.33 -23.17 -26.11
CA PRO A 194 -39.52 -23.98 -25.86
C PRO A 194 -39.43 -25.21 -26.78
N VAL A 195 -39.48 -26.39 -26.17
CA VAL A 195 -39.66 -27.65 -26.87
C VAL A 195 -41.03 -27.58 -27.54
N SER A 196 -41.05 -27.45 -28.87
CA SER A 196 -42.26 -27.67 -29.65
C SER A 196 -42.65 -29.14 -29.48
N ALA A 197 -43.76 -29.39 -28.79
CA ALA A 197 -44.40 -30.68 -28.73
C ALA A 197 -44.89 -31.04 -30.15
N ALA A 198 -44.13 -31.91 -30.83
CA ALA A 198 -44.62 -32.63 -32.00
C ALA A 198 -45.22 -33.95 -31.51
N ALA A 199 -46.46 -34.18 -31.93
CA ALA A 199 -47.27 -35.34 -31.64
C ALA A 199 -46.74 -36.63 -32.29
N GLY A 200 -47.01 -37.78 -31.64
CA GLY A 200 -46.82 -39.15 -32.13
C GLY A 200 -45.42 -39.70 -31.84
N SER A 201 -45.20 -40.88 -31.24
CA SER A 201 -46.04 -42.06 -31.07
C SER A 201 -45.56 -42.90 -29.87
N GLN A 202 -46.44 -43.82 -29.48
CA GLN A 202 -46.35 -44.74 -28.35
C GLN A 202 -45.11 -45.66 -28.30
N ALA A 203 -44.66 -45.88 -27.07
CA ALA A 203 -44.39 -47.16 -26.41
C ALA A 203 -43.19 -48.06 -26.81
N GLN A 204 -42.48 -48.44 -25.73
CA GLN A 204 -41.90 -49.76 -25.40
C GLN A 204 -40.46 -50.12 -25.83
N LEU A 205 -39.59 -50.16 -24.80
CA LEU A 205 -38.44 -51.05 -24.60
C LEU A 205 -38.87 -52.55 -24.63
N PRO A 206 -38.01 -53.59 -24.61
CA PRO A 206 -36.55 -53.61 -24.33
C PRO A 206 -35.71 -54.57 -25.20
N THR A 207 -34.38 -54.45 -25.15
CA THR A 207 -33.52 -55.66 -25.16
C THR A 207 -32.14 -55.39 -24.56
N SER A 208 -31.84 -56.23 -23.58
CA SER A 208 -30.60 -56.36 -22.82
C SER A 208 -29.45 -56.92 -23.65
N GLY A 209 -28.25 -56.37 -23.47
CA GLY A 209 -27.00 -56.94 -23.97
C GLY A 209 -25.81 -56.43 -23.16
N PHE A 210 -25.11 -57.37 -22.54
CA PHE A 210 -24.08 -57.22 -21.52
C PHE A 210 -22.73 -56.66 -22.02
N GLY A 211 -21.98 -56.05 -21.11
CA GLY A 211 -20.54 -56.29 -20.97
C GLY A 211 -19.58 -55.17 -21.39
N GLY A 212 -18.69 -54.79 -20.46
CA GLY A 212 -17.36 -54.29 -20.80
C GLY A 212 -16.97 -52.95 -20.17
N SER A 213 -16.41 -52.98 -18.97
CA SER A 213 -15.42 -51.98 -18.55
C SER A 213 -14.28 -51.96 -19.55
N SER A 214 -14.00 -50.80 -20.16
CA SER A 214 -12.67 -50.52 -20.70
C SER A 214 -12.32 -49.06 -20.48
N TYR A 215 -11.29 -48.88 -19.66
CA TYR A 215 -10.48 -47.67 -19.58
C TYR A 215 -10.01 -47.29 -20.99
N ASN A 216 -10.52 -46.19 -21.53
CA ASN A 216 -9.78 -45.41 -22.51
C ASN A 216 -10.30 -43.98 -22.53
N GLN A 217 -9.58 -43.09 -21.85
CA GLN A 217 -9.74 -41.65 -21.99
C GLN A 217 -9.22 -41.24 -23.37
N PRO A 218 -10.00 -40.57 -24.24
CA PRO A 218 -9.42 -39.82 -25.34
C PRO A 218 -9.33 -38.36 -24.92
N PHE A 219 -8.11 -37.85 -24.93
CA PHE A 219 -7.74 -36.45 -25.12
C PHE A 219 -8.90 -35.58 -25.61
N ARG A 220 -9.26 -34.54 -24.84
CA ARG A 220 -10.17 -33.47 -25.27
C ARG A 220 -9.55 -32.74 -26.46
N SER A 221 -9.80 -33.26 -27.67
CA SER A 221 -9.57 -32.50 -28.89
C SER A 221 -10.49 -31.28 -28.87
N PHE A 222 -9.92 -30.11 -29.14
CA PHE A 222 -10.62 -28.86 -29.43
C PHE A 222 -11.48 -29.05 -30.71
N GLY A 223 -12.61 -29.73 -30.57
CA GLY A 223 -13.56 -30.01 -31.63
C GLY A 223 -14.75 -29.06 -31.54
N GLY A 224 -14.53 -27.77 -31.77
CA GLY A 224 -15.63 -26.91 -32.17
C GLY A 224 -16.24 -27.50 -33.44
N SER A 225 -17.54 -27.79 -33.41
CA SER A 225 -18.30 -28.29 -34.56
C SER A 225 -17.88 -27.52 -35.81
N ARG A 226 -17.27 -28.21 -36.80
CA ARG A 226 -16.78 -27.58 -38.02
C ARG A 226 -17.97 -27.03 -38.76
N ARG A 227 -18.21 -25.72 -38.65
CA ARG A 227 -19.23 -25.03 -39.44
C ARG A 227 -18.93 -25.26 -40.92
N THR A 228 -19.97 -25.52 -41.70
CA THR A 228 -19.89 -25.48 -43.15
C THR A 228 -19.91 -24.00 -43.61
N PRO A 229 -19.21 -23.64 -44.70
CA PRO A 229 -19.21 -22.28 -45.22
C PRO A 229 -20.64 -21.83 -45.54
N GLN A 230 -21.04 -20.66 -45.06
CA GLN A 230 -22.33 -20.07 -45.41
C GLN A 230 -22.24 -19.34 -46.77
N PRO A 231 -23.36 -19.15 -47.50
CA PRO A 231 -23.36 -18.47 -48.80
C PRO A 231 -22.81 -17.02 -48.75
N SER A 232 -22.83 -16.39 -47.57
CA SER A 232 -22.26 -15.05 -47.33
C SER A 232 -20.78 -15.05 -46.98
N ASP A 233 -20.18 -16.20 -46.67
CA ASP A 233 -18.77 -16.27 -46.26
C ASP A 233 -17.86 -16.09 -47.48
N VAL A 234 -16.89 -15.20 -47.35
CA VAL A 234 -15.92 -14.87 -48.40
C VAL A 234 -14.62 -15.64 -48.20
N CYS A 235 -14.08 -16.23 -49.27
CA CYS A 235 -12.78 -16.89 -49.24
C CYS A 235 -11.64 -15.87 -49.19
N HIS A 236 -10.79 -15.91 -48.16
CA HIS A 236 -9.66 -14.97 -48.02
C HIS A 236 -8.48 -15.26 -48.98
N ARG A 237 -8.64 -16.13 -49.98
CA ARG A 237 -7.63 -16.39 -51.03
C ARG A 237 -8.10 -15.88 -52.40
N CYS A 238 -9.34 -16.14 -52.78
CA CYS A 238 -9.88 -15.75 -54.09
C CYS A 238 -11.00 -14.69 -54.01
N PHE A 239 -11.38 -14.28 -52.80
CA PHE A 239 -12.44 -13.31 -52.51
C PHE A 239 -13.82 -13.67 -53.08
N LYS A 240 -14.03 -14.92 -53.50
CA LYS A 240 -15.35 -15.45 -53.90
C LYS A 240 -16.08 -16.05 -52.69
N THR A 241 -17.40 -15.98 -52.69
CA THR A 241 -18.24 -16.52 -51.62
C THR A 241 -18.45 -18.04 -51.76
N GLY A 242 -18.98 -18.67 -50.71
CA GLY A 242 -19.42 -20.08 -50.72
C GLY A 242 -18.35 -21.12 -50.37
N HIS A 243 -17.12 -20.72 -50.05
CA HIS A 243 -16.07 -21.61 -49.56
C HIS A 243 -15.04 -20.89 -48.69
N TRP A 244 -14.34 -21.62 -47.82
CA TRP A 244 -13.22 -21.08 -47.04
C TRP A 244 -11.88 -21.33 -47.74
N LYS A 245 -10.85 -20.59 -47.31
CA LYS A 245 -9.47 -20.69 -47.85
C LYS A 245 -8.95 -22.13 -47.92
N SER A 246 -9.31 -23.00 -46.97
CA SER A 246 -8.89 -24.40 -46.92
C SER A 246 -9.47 -25.27 -48.05
N ARG A 247 -10.61 -24.88 -48.63
CA ARG A 247 -11.31 -25.60 -49.71
C ARG A 247 -11.37 -24.76 -50.99
N CYS A 248 -10.43 -23.83 -51.18
CA CYS A 248 -10.40 -22.96 -52.35
C CYS A 248 -10.04 -23.78 -53.62
N PRO A 249 -10.81 -23.66 -54.72
CA PRO A 249 -10.50 -24.34 -55.99
C PRO A 249 -9.10 -23.98 -56.52
N LEU A 250 -8.64 -22.76 -56.27
CA LEU A 250 -7.30 -22.29 -56.63
C LEU A 250 -6.17 -22.96 -55.83
N ASN A 251 -6.47 -23.75 -54.79
CA ASN A 251 -5.44 -24.53 -54.08
C ASN A 251 -5.01 -25.77 -54.88
N TYR A 252 -5.85 -26.28 -55.78
CA TYR A 252 -5.57 -27.48 -56.56
C TYR A 252 -5.06 -27.18 -57.98
N SER A 253 -4.93 -25.90 -58.32
CA SER A 253 -4.40 -25.45 -59.61
C SER A 253 -2.99 -24.90 -59.42
N GLN A 254 -2.01 -25.80 -59.41
CA GLN A 254 -0.63 -25.46 -59.79
C GLN A 254 -0.12 -26.50 -60.80
N PRO A 255 0.78 -26.08 -61.71
CA PRO A 255 0.74 -26.41 -63.12
C PRO A 255 1.42 -27.74 -63.46
N SER A 256 0.92 -28.40 -64.50
CA SER A 256 1.64 -29.42 -65.25
C SER A 256 2.81 -28.78 -66.02
N SER A 257 3.89 -28.44 -65.33
CA SER A 257 5.19 -28.15 -65.96
C SER A 257 5.92 -29.47 -66.14
N GLY A 258 5.88 -30.00 -67.37
CA GLY A 258 6.58 -31.21 -67.77
C GLY A 258 8.09 -31.07 -67.57
N PHE A 259 8.65 -31.96 -66.74
CA PHE A 259 10.07 -32.23 -66.73
C PHE A 259 10.38 -33.18 -67.90
N SER A 260 11.00 -32.63 -68.95
CA SER A 260 11.68 -33.45 -69.96
C SER A 260 12.98 -33.96 -69.34
N ALA A 261 13.01 -35.25 -69.01
CA ALA A 261 14.23 -35.95 -68.61
C ALA A 261 15.05 -36.29 -69.85
N THR A 262 16.22 -35.66 -69.98
CA THR A 262 17.26 -36.06 -70.91
C THR A 262 17.92 -37.34 -70.40
N ASN A 263 17.68 -38.46 -71.06
CA ASN A 263 18.45 -39.69 -70.88
C ASN A 263 19.79 -39.54 -71.62
N ALA A 264 20.87 -39.48 -70.87
CA ALA A 264 22.23 -39.68 -71.36
C ALA A 264 22.63 -41.14 -71.10
N THR A 265 22.56 -41.95 -72.15
CA THR A 265 23.05 -43.33 -72.20
C THR A 265 24.52 -43.30 -72.59
N GLY A 266 25.38 -43.96 -71.82
CA GLY A 266 26.76 -44.21 -72.20
C GLY A 266 27.32 -45.40 -71.44
N GLY A 267 27.69 -46.47 -72.15
CA GLY A 267 28.61 -47.48 -71.63
C GLY A 267 28.39 -48.91 -72.09
N GLN A 268 29.00 -49.22 -73.25
CA GLN A 268 29.57 -50.50 -73.70
C GLN A 268 28.66 -51.67 -74.08
#